data_AF-A0A963LQT0-F1
#
_entry.id   AF-A0A963LQT0-F1
#
_cell.length_a   1.000
_cell.length_b   1.000
_cell.length_c   1.000
_cell.angle_alpha   90.00
_cell.angle_beta   90.00
_cell.angle_gamma   90.00
#
_symmetry.space_group_name_H-M   'P 1'
#
loop_
_entity.id
_entity.type
_entity.pdbx_description
1 polymer ?
#
loop_
_entity_poly.entity_id
_entity_poly.type
_entity_poly.pdbx_seq_one_letter_code
_entity_poly.pdbx_strand_id
1 'polypeptide(L)' 'MRAVQELREDFRTKKRALLEAIRASAASTRAVGKTLTQLSDLADATLRTLWEQAGMRGRCALVAVGGFGRAKLFPHS' A
#
# COMPACT_ATOMS: atom_id res chain seq x y z
N MET A 1 -9.81 -17.10 -6.24
CA MET A 1 -9.58 -15.68 -6.59
C MET A 1 -10.34 -14.84 -5.57
N ARG A 2 -9.67 -13.91 -4.85
CA ARG A 2 -10.35 -13.05 -3.86
C ARG A 2 -11.24 -12.04 -4.58
N ALA A 3 -12.45 -11.79 -4.07
CA ALA A 3 -13.32 -10.78 -4.65
C ALA A 3 -12.70 -9.38 -4.49
N VAL A 4 -12.94 -8.48 -5.45
CA VAL A 4 -12.42 -7.10 -5.39
C VAL A 4 -12.86 -6.37 -4.10
N GLN A 5 -14.08 -6.66 -3.62
CA GLN A 5 -14.58 -6.09 -2.37
C GLN A 5 -13.79 -6.60 -1.16
N GLU A 6 -13.40 -7.88 -1.12
CA GLU A 6 -12.57 -8.42 -0.04
C GLU A 6 -11.17 -7.81 -0.04
N LEU A 7 -10.59 -7.56 -1.22
CA LEU A 7 -9.28 -6.89 -1.34
C LEU A 7 -9.37 -5.44 -0.84
N ARG A 8 -10.45 -4.74 -1.19
CA ARG A 8 -10.69 -3.36 -0.75
C ARG A 8 -10.82 -3.27 0.77
N GLU A 9 -11.61 -4.14 1.39
CA GLU A 9 -11.83 -4.09 2.83
C GLU A 9 -10.58 -4.51 3.62
N ASP A 10 -9.83 -5.49 3.13
CA ASP A 10 -8.52 -5.87 3.69
C ASP A 10 -7.51 -4.72 3.61
N PHE A 11 -7.38 -4.08 2.44
CA PHE A 11 -6.53 -2.92 2.25
C PHE A 11 -6.89 -1.78 3.21
N ARG A 12 -8.19 -1.43 3.30
CA ARG A 12 -8.69 -0.38 4.21
C ARG A 12 -8.40 -0.70 5.67
N THR A 13 -8.60 -1.95 6.07
CA THR A 13 -8.37 -2.42 7.43
C THR A 13 -6.89 -2.33 7.80
N LYS A 14 -6.00 -2.88 6.96
CA LYS A 14 -4.55 -2.81 7.18
C LYS A 14 -4.03 -1.37 7.16
N LYS A 15 -4.53 -0.54 6.23
CA LYS A 15 -4.18 0.88 6.16
C LYS A 15 -4.56 1.61 7.45
N ARG A 16 -5.77 1.42 7.97
CA ARG A 16 -6.18 1.99 9.27
C ARG A 16 -5.25 1.53 10.40
N ALA A 17 -4.92 0.25 10.46
CA ALA A 17 -4.03 -0.29 11.49
C ALA A 17 -2.64 0.38 11.46
N LEU A 18 -2.06 0.60 10.27
CA LEU A 18 -0.78 1.31 10.13
C LEU A 18 -0.87 2.77 10.60
N LEU A 19 -1.99 3.45 10.31
CA LEU A 19 -2.21 4.83 10.71
C LEU A 19 -2.44 4.97 12.23
N GLU A 20 -3.15 4.03 12.85
CA GLU A 20 -3.29 4.00 14.31
C GLU A 20 -1.97 3.68 15.00
N ALA A 21 -1.17 2.75 14.45
CA ALA A 21 0.14 2.41 15.01
C ALA A 21 1.10 3.60 15.04
N ILE A 22 1.14 4.43 13.99
CA ILE A 22 1.98 5.63 13.99
C ILE A 22 1.45 6.71 14.93
N ARG A 23 0.12 6.88 15.03
CA ARG A 23 -0.51 7.81 16.00
C ARG A 23 -0.18 7.46 17.45
N ALA A 24 -0.11 6.17 17.77
CA ALA A 24 0.25 5.67 19.09
C ALA A 24 1.76 5.64 19.36
N SER A 25 2.60 5.89 18.36
CA SER A 25 4.07 5.84 18.49
C SER A 25 4.66 7.18 18.94
N ALA A 26 5.86 7.13 19.54
CA ALA A 26 6.63 8.34 19.80
C ALA A 26 7.03 9.03 18.48
N ALA A 27 6.79 10.34 18.40
CA ALA A 27 7.09 11.12 17.21
C ALA A 27 8.59 11.04 16.85
N SER A 28 8.91 10.35 15.76
CA SER A 28 10.26 10.27 15.24
C SER A 28 10.26 10.12 13.73
N THR A 29 11.28 10.70 13.09
CA THR A 29 11.48 10.60 11.63
C THR A 29 11.61 9.14 11.17
N ARG A 30 12.25 8.31 11.98
CA ARG A 30 12.39 6.87 11.73
C ARG A 30 11.05 6.14 11.74
N ALA A 31 10.19 6.41 12.72
CA ALA A 31 8.87 5.78 12.79
C ALA A 31 8.01 6.20 11.59
N VAL A 32 7.99 7.50 11.25
CA VAL A 32 7.27 8.01 10.08
C VAL A 32 7.79 7.36 8.79
N GLY A 33 9.11 7.32 8.59
CA GLY A 33 9.71 6.69 7.41
C GLY A 33 9.31 5.22 7.26
N LYS A 34 9.34 4.46 8.36
CA LYS A 34 8.89 3.06 8.39
C LYS A 34 7.41 2.95 8.00
N THR A 35 6.53 3.78 8.55
CA THR A 35 5.10 3.74 8.22
C THR A 35 4.83 4.09 6.75
N LEU A 36 5.55 5.06 6.17
CA LEU A 36 5.41 5.39 4.75
C LEU A 36 5.84 4.23 3.83
N THR A 37 6.91 3.51 4.19
CA THR A 37 7.32 2.28 3.49
C THR A 37 6.24 1.21 3.62
N GLN A 38 5.72 0.95 4.82
CA GLN A 38 4.66 -0.05 5.04
C GLN A 38 3.37 0.28 4.27
N LEU A 39 3.00 1.56 4.18
CA LEU A 39 1.87 2.01 3.37
C LEU A 39 2.10 1.73 1.88
N SER A 40 3.33 1.96 1.41
CA SER A 40 3.73 1.68 0.03
C SER A 40 3.66 0.18 -0.25
N ASP A 41 4.23 -0.66 0.61
CA ASP A 41 4.21 -2.13 0.45
C ASP A 41 2.79 -2.69 0.46
N LEU A 42 1.92 -2.15 1.33
CA LEU A 42 0.50 -2.53 1.38
C LEU A 42 -0.23 -2.19 0.07
N ALA A 43 0.05 -1.01 -0.49
CA ALA A 43 -0.52 -0.61 -1.79
C ALA A 43 0.02 -1.47 -2.92
N ASP A 44 1.32 -1.73 -2.96
CA ASP A 44 1.98 -2.59 -3.97
C ASP A 44 1.38 -4.00 -4.00
N ALA A 45 1.30 -4.67 -2.84
CA ALA A 45 0.73 -6.01 -2.75
C ALA A 45 -0.72 -6.06 -3.23
N THR A 46 -1.52 -5.04 -2.87
CA THR A 46 -2.93 -4.95 -3.30
C THR A 46 -3.05 -4.75 -4.81
N LEU A 47 -2.28 -3.81 -5.37
CA LEU A 47 -2.28 -3.49 -6.79
C LEU A 47 -1.76 -4.65 -7.64
N ARG A 48 -0.71 -5.36 -7.19
CA ARG A 48 -0.21 -6.56 -7.85
C ARG A 48 -1.24 -7.67 -7.89
N THR A 49 -1.99 -7.87 -6.79
CA THR A 49 -3.08 -8.86 -6.78
C THR A 49 -4.17 -8.49 -7.79
N LEU A 50 -4.58 -7.23 -7.84
CA LEU A 50 -5.57 -6.75 -8.82
C LEU A 50 -5.05 -6.87 -10.26
N TRP A 51 -3.78 -6.55 -10.49
CA TRP A 51 -3.11 -6.67 -11.80
C TRP A 51 -3.11 -8.10 -12.31
N GLU A 52 -2.82 -9.06 -11.44
CA GLU A 52 -2.87 -10.48 -11.76
C GLU A 52 -4.29 -10.94 -12.08
N GLN A 53 -5.29 -10.54 -11.29
CA GLN A 53 -6.69 -10.86 -11.53
C GLN A 53 -7.22 -10.27 -12.83
N ALA A 54 -6.74 -9.07 -13.21
CA ALA A 54 -7.09 -8.43 -14.47
C ALA A 54 -6.42 -9.06 -15.70
N GLY A 55 -5.55 -10.06 -15.52
CA GLY A 55 -4.88 -10.76 -16.63
C GLY A 55 -3.86 -9.90 -17.38
N MET A 56 -3.36 -8.82 -16.77
CA MET A 56 -2.51 -7.82 -17.45
C MET A 56 -1.02 -8.21 -17.54
N ARG A 57 -0.66 -9.45 -17.19
CA ARG A 57 0.74 -9.92 -17.27
C ARG A 57 1.20 -10.05 -18.73
N GLY A 58 2.49 -9.82 -18.98
CA GLY A 58 3.15 -10.10 -20.27
C GLY A 58 3.38 -8.86 -21.12
N ARG A 59 2.33 -8.33 -21.76
CA ARG A 59 2.45 -7.18 -22.70
C ARG A 59 2.51 -5.81 -22.03
N CYS A 60 2.18 -5.74 -20.74
CA CYS A 60 2.14 -4.51 -19.97
C CYS A 60 3.00 -4.65 -18.72
N ALA A 61 3.55 -3.53 -18.25
CA ALA A 61 4.24 -3.43 -16.97
C ALA A 61 3.42 -2.56 -16.01
N LEU A 62 3.37 -2.97 -14.74
CA LEU A 62 2.88 -2.13 -13.65
C LEU A 62 4.08 -1.43 -13.01
N VAL A 63 4.11 -0.10 -13.05
CA VAL A 63 5.25 0.69 -12.58
C VAL A 63 4.81 1.68 -11.50
N ALA A 64 5.41 1.59 -10.33
CA ALA A 64 5.23 2.58 -9.26
C ALA A 64 6.06 3.84 -9.55
N VAL A 65 5.45 5.01 -9.43
CA VAL A 65 6.09 6.31 -9.72
C VAL A 65 5.94 7.29 -8.55
N GLY A 66 6.64 8.42 -8.61
CA GLY A 66 6.50 9.50 -7.63
C GLY A 66 6.83 9.07 -6.19
N GLY A 67 6.03 9.55 -5.23
CA GLY A 67 6.20 9.19 -3.82
C GLY A 67 6.02 7.69 -3.57
N PHE A 68 5.07 7.05 -4.25
CA PHE A 68 4.82 5.61 -4.14
C PHE A 68 6.05 4.79 -4.60
N GLY A 69 6.61 5.10 -5.77
CA GLY A 69 7.80 4.42 -6.30
C GLY A 69 9.06 4.60 -5.44
N ARG A 70 9.11 5.61 -4.58
CA ARG A 70 10.21 5.82 -3.62
C ARG A 70 9.93 5.24 -2.23
N ALA A 71 8.88 4.44 -2.09
CA ALA A 71 8.39 3.94 -0.80
C ALA A 71 8.05 5.05 0.21
N LYS A 72 7.53 6.18 -0.29
CA LYS A 72 7.12 7.37 0.47
C LYS A 72 5.65 7.71 0.21
N LEU A 73 4.77 6.71 0.27
CA LEU A 73 3.33 6.90 0.07
C LEU A 73 2.68 7.57 1.29
N PHE A 74 2.13 8.77 1.12
CA PHE A 74 1.41 9.48 2.19
C PHE A 74 -0.01 8.94 2.38
N PRO A 75 -0.63 9.12 3.56
CA PRO A 75 -1.91 8.50 3.91
C PRO A 75 -3.10 8.80 2.98
N HIS A 76 -3.09 9.91 2.24
CA HIS A 76 -4.19 10.36 1.39
C HIS A 76 -3.77 10.65 -0.05
N SER A 77 -2.66 10.05 -0.50
CA SER A 77 -2.21 10.06 -1.90
C SER A 77 -3.02 9.13 -2.80
#